data_AF-A0A968W7L0-F1
#
_entry.id   AF-A0A968W7L0-F1
#
_cell.length_a   1.000
_cell.length_b   1.000
_cell.length_c   1.000
_cell.angle_alpha   90.00
_cell.angle_beta   90.00
_cell.angle_gamma   90.00
#
_symmetry.space_group_name_H-M   'P 1'
#
loop_
_entity.id
_entity.type
_entity.pdbx_description
1 polymer ?
#
loop_
_entity_poly.entity_id
_entity_poly.type
_entity_poly.pdbx_seq_one_letter_code
_entity_poly.pdbx_strand_id
1 'polypeptide(L)'
;MNFGNAITLIRTSFNAVIDTLTLTANRTYNLPDKSGTFALLDDVGSGGSSNKVVNTITENKTLLLSDSNTIIRCNNTDGLTITIPSANVFSIGYSVDIVQINTGQVTIVGEGGEIIKKIGGTGNAILIGQFAGCSVTKLVANEWYATGDISI
;
A
#
# COMPACT_ATOMS: atom_id res chain seq x y z
N MET A 1 3.45 -64.44 -8.50
CA MET A 1 4.30 -63.24 -8.30
C MET A 1 3.51 -62.07 -8.87
N ASN A 2 3.05 -61.13 -8.02
CA ASN A 2 2.19 -60.03 -8.44
C ASN A 2 3.09 -58.87 -8.88
N PHE A 3 3.06 -58.52 -10.17
CA PHE A 3 3.86 -57.43 -10.71
C PHE A 3 3.15 -56.11 -10.38
N GLY A 4 3.76 -55.33 -9.50
CA GLY A 4 3.22 -54.06 -9.01
C GLY A 4 2.84 -53.12 -10.15
N ASN A 5 1.67 -52.52 -10.05
CA ASN A 5 1.15 -51.53 -10.99
C ASN A 5 2.14 -50.37 -11.12
N ALA A 6 2.67 -50.15 -12.32
CA ALA A 6 3.48 -48.97 -12.62
C ALA A 6 2.58 -47.73 -12.56
N ILE A 7 2.79 -46.89 -11.55
CA ILE A 7 2.18 -45.57 -11.45
C ILE A 7 2.83 -44.68 -12.52
N THR A 8 2.07 -44.32 -13.55
CA THR A 8 2.49 -43.34 -14.57
C THR A 8 2.33 -41.94 -13.99
N LEU A 9 3.42 -41.29 -13.60
CA LEU A 9 3.40 -39.86 -13.26
C LEU A 9 3.22 -39.04 -14.54
N ILE A 10 2.01 -38.55 -14.79
CA ILE A 10 1.81 -37.48 -15.77
C ILE A 10 2.29 -36.19 -15.12
N ARG A 11 3.49 -35.72 -15.49
CA ARG A 11 3.97 -34.39 -15.11
C ARG A 11 3.55 -33.42 -16.20
N THR A 12 2.66 -32.48 -15.88
CA THR A 12 2.38 -31.34 -16.75
C THR A 12 3.52 -30.33 -16.61
N SER A 13 4.20 -30.01 -17.70
CA SER A 13 5.25 -29.00 -17.75
C SER A 13 4.86 -27.89 -18.73
N PHE A 14 5.07 -26.64 -18.32
CA PHE A 14 4.90 -25.44 -19.14
C PHE A 14 6.27 -24.83 -19.42
N ASN A 15 6.43 -24.19 -20.58
CA ASN A 15 7.68 -23.56 -20.98
C ASN A 15 7.61 -22.04 -20.72
N ALA A 16 8.69 -21.45 -20.22
CA ALA A 16 8.90 -20.00 -20.17
C ALA A 16 9.95 -19.60 -21.22
N VAL A 17 9.68 -18.57 -22.02
CA VAL A 17 10.58 -18.08 -23.08
C VAL A 17 11.03 -16.67 -22.75
N ILE A 18 12.34 -16.43 -22.75
CA ILE A 18 12.92 -15.09 -22.77
C ILE A 18 13.23 -14.77 -24.23
N ASP A 19 12.45 -13.87 -24.84
CA ASP A 19 12.65 -13.46 -26.23
C ASP A 19 13.54 -12.21 -26.29
N THR A 20 14.64 -12.27 -27.03
CA THR A 20 15.55 -11.15 -27.24
C THR A 20 15.52 -10.75 -28.71
N LEU A 21 14.57 -9.90 -29.07
CA LEU A 21 14.40 -9.46 -30.44
C LEU A 21 15.50 -8.45 -30.79
N THR A 22 16.42 -8.82 -31.70
CA THR A 22 17.50 -7.96 -32.26
C THR A 22 18.64 -7.58 -31.30
N LEU A 23 19.35 -8.56 -30.74
CA LEU A 23 20.62 -8.29 -30.03
C LEU A 23 21.71 -7.82 -31.00
N THR A 24 22.22 -6.60 -30.81
CA THR A 24 23.38 -6.04 -31.55
C THR A 24 24.68 -6.10 -30.75
N ALA A 25 24.64 -6.63 -29.53
CA ALA A 25 25.78 -6.84 -28.64
C ALA A 25 25.42 -7.89 -27.57
N ASN A 26 26.44 -8.40 -26.87
CA ASN A 26 26.27 -9.35 -25.76
C ASN A 26 25.39 -8.74 -24.65
N ARG A 27 24.55 -9.59 -24.04
CA ARG A 27 23.78 -9.28 -22.83
C ARG A 27 24.03 -10.36 -21.80
N THR A 28 24.30 -9.93 -20.57
CA THR A 28 24.49 -10.84 -19.43
C THR A 28 23.28 -10.71 -18.52
N TYR A 29 22.57 -11.81 -18.28
CA TYR A 29 21.46 -11.90 -17.33
C TYR A 29 21.92 -12.65 -16.09
N ASN A 30 22.33 -11.92 -15.05
CA ASN A 30 22.75 -12.51 -13.79
C ASN A 30 21.54 -12.82 -12.91
N LEU A 31 21.26 -14.10 -12.70
CA LEU A 31 20.28 -14.55 -11.71
C LEU A 31 20.95 -14.67 -10.33
N PRO A 32 20.21 -14.45 -9.22
CA PRO A 32 20.74 -14.69 -7.88
C PRO A 32 21.22 -16.15 -7.70
N ASP A 33 22.25 -16.35 -6.88
CA ASP A 33 22.76 -17.67 -6.47
C ASP A 33 21.89 -18.34 -5.40
N LYS A 34 20.58 -18.06 -5.43
CA LYS A 34 19.60 -18.52 -4.44
C LYS A 34 18.37 -19.03 -5.17
N SER A 35 17.75 -20.07 -4.61
CA SER A 35 16.45 -20.54 -5.08
C SER A 35 15.42 -19.41 -4.92
N GLY A 36 14.76 -19.03 -5.99
CA GLY A 36 13.74 -17.99 -6.01
C GLY A 36 12.90 -18.07 -7.28
N THR A 37 11.69 -17.51 -7.22
CA THR A 37 10.79 -17.41 -8.38
C THR A 37 11.13 -16.16 -9.17
N PHE A 38 11.35 -16.28 -10.47
CA PHE A 38 11.30 -15.12 -11.36
C PHE A 38 9.83 -14.72 -11.48
N ALA A 39 9.45 -13.61 -10.84
CA ALA A 39 8.08 -13.13 -10.84
C ALA A 39 7.74 -12.47 -12.17
N LEU A 40 6.52 -12.70 -12.68
CA LEU A 40 5.93 -11.86 -13.71
C LEU A 40 5.71 -10.45 -13.15
N LEU A 41 5.60 -9.44 -14.01
CA LEU A 41 5.37 -8.06 -13.55
C LEU A 41 4.13 -7.94 -12.64
N ASP A 42 3.12 -8.78 -12.90
CA ASP A 42 1.88 -8.84 -12.13
C ASP A 42 2.02 -9.63 -10.80
N ASP A 43 3.00 -10.53 -10.71
CA ASP A 43 3.24 -11.38 -9.52
C ASP A 43 4.10 -10.69 -8.47
N VAL A 44 4.88 -9.67 -8.85
CA VAL A 44 5.41 -8.76 -7.85
C VAL A 44 4.24 -7.82 -7.50
N GLY A 45 3.63 -7.98 -6.32
CA GLY A 45 2.52 -7.10 -5.92
C GLY A 45 2.94 -5.63 -6.02
N SER A 46 2.28 -4.83 -6.87
CA SER A 46 2.74 -3.46 -7.24
C SER A 46 4.23 -3.37 -7.68
N GLY A 47 4.86 -4.46 -8.07
CA GLY A 47 6.23 -4.73 -7.67
C GLY A 47 7.28 -4.67 -8.78
N GLY A 48 7.11 -3.73 -9.69
CA GLY A 48 8.27 -3.06 -10.29
C GLY A 48 8.32 -1.58 -9.94
N SER A 49 7.25 -1.04 -9.36
CA SER A 49 7.06 0.39 -9.23
C SER A 49 6.97 0.76 -7.76
N SER A 50 8.03 1.39 -7.26
CA SER A 50 8.05 2.04 -5.93
C SER A 50 7.09 3.24 -5.83
N ASN A 51 6.35 3.56 -6.90
CA ASN A 51 5.45 4.71 -6.92
C ASN A 51 4.13 4.37 -6.21
N LYS A 52 3.73 5.24 -5.30
CA LYS A 52 2.41 5.16 -4.68
C LYS A 52 1.31 5.50 -5.70
N VAL A 53 0.24 4.70 -5.69
CA VAL A 53 -0.97 5.02 -6.46
C VAL A 53 -1.62 6.27 -5.85
N VAL A 54 -2.07 7.18 -6.71
CA VAL A 54 -2.71 8.44 -6.28
C VAL A 54 -4.22 8.33 -6.50
N ASN A 55 -4.99 8.41 -5.41
CA ASN A 55 -6.44 8.44 -5.42
C ASN A 55 -6.95 9.83 -5.03
N THR A 56 -7.80 10.45 -5.85
CA THR A 56 -8.36 11.77 -5.55
C THR A 56 -9.80 11.60 -5.07
N ILE A 57 -10.12 12.22 -3.95
CA ILE A 57 -11.46 12.19 -3.35
C ILE A 57 -11.98 13.62 -3.16
N THR A 58 -13.30 13.76 -3.20
CA THR A 58 -14.01 15.03 -3.00
C THR A 58 -14.99 14.97 -1.83
N GLU A 59 -15.12 13.81 -1.17
CA GLU A 59 -16.06 13.56 -0.08
C GLU A 59 -15.35 12.83 1.07
N ASN A 60 -16.03 12.73 2.22
CA ASN A 60 -15.55 11.98 3.37
C ASN A 60 -15.25 10.53 2.98
N LYS A 61 -14.20 9.95 3.58
CA LYS A 61 -13.75 8.59 3.26
C LYS A 61 -13.40 7.81 4.52
N THR A 62 -13.91 6.59 4.61
CA THR A 62 -13.39 5.59 5.53
C THR A 62 -12.25 4.83 4.85
N LEU A 63 -11.14 4.63 5.56
CA LEU A 63 -9.99 3.88 5.05
C LEU A 63 -10.35 2.40 4.85
N LEU A 64 -9.83 1.83 3.77
CA LEU A 64 -9.97 0.42 3.40
C LEU A 64 -8.59 -0.22 3.26
N LEU A 65 -8.52 -1.55 3.29
CA LEU A 65 -7.25 -2.27 3.08
C LEU A 65 -6.59 -1.94 1.73
N SER A 66 -7.39 -1.63 0.71
CA SER A 66 -6.93 -1.23 -0.62
C SER A 66 -6.24 0.14 -0.65
N ASP A 67 -6.39 0.96 0.39
CA ASP A 67 -5.71 2.27 0.47
C ASP A 67 -4.27 2.14 1.01
N SER A 68 -3.82 0.93 1.37
CA SER A 68 -2.46 0.69 1.82
C SER A 68 -1.43 1.08 0.77
N ASN A 69 -0.40 1.81 1.18
CA ASN A 69 0.69 2.32 0.35
C ASN A 69 0.22 3.21 -0.81
N THR A 70 -0.88 3.95 -0.61
CA THR A 70 -1.41 4.92 -1.58
C THR A 70 -1.26 6.36 -1.08
N ILE A 71 -1.50 7.32 -1.98
CA ILE A 71 -1.67 8.75 -1.67
C ILE A 71 -3.12 9.11 -1.89
N ILE A 72 -3.79 9.63 -0.86
CA ILE A 72 -5.14 10.20 -0.92
C ILE A 72 -5.02 11.71 -1.08
N ARG A 73 -5.42 12.22 -2.26
CA ARG A 73 -5.54 13.65 -2.55
C ARG A 73 -6.95 14.13 -2.21
N CYS A 74 -7.06 14.93 -1.16
CA CYS A 74 -8.32 15.50 -0.70
C CYS A 74 -8.60 16.81 -1.45
N ASN A 75 -9.54 16.78 -2.39
CA ASN A 75 -9.92 17.90 -3.24
C ASN A 75 -11.34 18.38 -2.92
N ASN A 76 -11.53 19.00 -1.76
CA ASN A 76 -12.81 19.58 -1.38
C ASN A 76 -12.62 21.03 -0.93
N THR A 77 -13.58 21.90 -1.25
CA THR A 77 -13.66 23.27 -0.73
C THR A 77 -14.20 23.32 0.69
N ASP A 78 -15.06 22.35 1.04
CA ASP A 78 -15.62 22.15 2.36
C ASP A 78 -14.80 21.16 3.19
N GLY A 79 -15.04 21.11 4.50
CA GLY A 79 -14.35 20.18 5.40
C GLY A 79 -14.49 18.72 4.96
N LEU A 80 -13.38 17.98 5.02
CA LEU A 80 -13.30 16.57 4.62
C LEU A 80 -12.73 15.74 5.76
N THR A 81 -13.43 14.65 6.09
CA THR A 81 -13.03 13.71 7.15
C THR A 81 -12.54 12.41 6.56
N ILE A 82 -11.35 11.98 6.99
CA ILE A 82 -10.80 10.64 6.77
C ILE A 82 -10.97 9.84 8.06
N THR A 83 -11.71 8.75 7.99
CA THR A 83 -11.98 7.90 9.14
C THR A 83 -11.12 6.64 9.09
N ILE A 84 -10.38 6.38 10.16
CA ILE A 84 -9.77 5.07 10.44
C ILE A 84 -10.83 4.24 11.17
N PRO A 85 -11.43 3.22 10.52
CA PRO A 85 -12.51 2.45 11.14
C PRO A 85 -11.96 1.52 12.22
N SER A 86 -12.83 1.10 13.14
CA SER A 86 -12.55 0.08 14.18
C SER A 86 -12.46 -1.34 13.65
N ALA A 87 -11.85 -1.49 12.48
CA ALA A 87 -11.75 -2.75 11.79
C ALA A 87 -10.34 -3.31 12.05
N ASN A 88 -10.28 -4.39 12.85
CA ASN A 88 -9.08 -5.19 13.18
C ASN A 88 -8.36 -5.82 11.96
N VAL A 89 -8.64 -5.33 10.75
CA VAL A 89 -8.11 -5.80 9.47
C VAL A 89 -6.80 -5.11 9.09
N PHE A 90 -6.47 -3.94 9.65
CA PHE A 90 -5.20 -3.28 9.34
C PHE A 90 -4.04 -3.93 10.10
N SER A 91 -3.10 -4.50 9.36
CA SER A 91 -1.82 -5.00 9.88
C SER A 91 -0.92 -3.87 10.36
N ILE A 92 -0.05 -4.15 11.33
CA ILE A 92 1.06 -3.27 11.69
C ILE A 92 1.93 -3.06 10.42
N GLY A 93 2.34 -1.82 10.18
CA GLY A 93 3.05 -1.39 8.97
C GLY A 93 2.14 -0.89 7.86
N TYR A 94 0.81 -0.99 8.00
CA TYR A 94 -0.11 -0.29 7.10
C TYR A 94 0.20 1.21 7.14
N SER A 95 0.32 1.82 5.96
CA SER A 95 0.58 3.25 5.82
C SER A 95 -0.22 3.83 4.67
N VAL A 96 -0.74 5.04 4.84
CA VAL A 96 -1.37 5.84 3.78
C VAL A 96 -0.90 7.28 3.88
N ASP A 97 -0.62 7.90 2.75
CA ASP A 97 -0.29 9.32 2.69
C ASP A 97 -1.55 10.11 2.34
N ILE A 98 -1.74 11.25 2.98
CA ILE A 98 -2.92 12.09 2.81
C ILE A 98 -2.44 13.51 2.56
N VAL A 99 -2.96 14.17 1.52
CA VAL A 99 -2.62 15.55 1.17
C VAL A 99 -3.89 16.36 0.91
N GLN A 100 -3.95 17.55 1.52
CA GLN A 100 -5.00 18.53 1.28
C GLN A 100 -4.60 19.34 0.05
N ILE A 101 -5.37 19.28 -1.04
CA ILE A 101 -5.05 20.04 -2.28
C ILE A 101 -5.98 21.21 -2.53
N ASN A 102 -7.01 21.36 -1.71
CA ASN A 102 -8.01 22.42 -1.81
C ASN A 102 -8.26 23.05 -0.42
N THR A 103 -9.14 24.04 -0.32
CA THR A 103 -9.29 24.87 0.88
C THR A 103 -10.00 24.18 2.04
N GLY A 104 -10.74 23.10 1.75
CA GLY A 104 -11.45 22.31 2.74
C GLY A 104 -10.49 21.65 3.73
N GLN A 105 -10.68 21.94 5.02
CA GLN A 105 -9.83 21.39 6.07
C GLN A 105 -9.97 19.87 6.13
N VAL A 106 -8.84 19.17 6.07
CA VAL A 106 -8.80 17.71 6.17
C VAL A 106 -8.55 17.30 7.61
N THR A 107 -9.45 16.50 8.15
CA THR A 107 -9.37 15.93 9.50
C THR A 107 -9.30 14.41 9.42
N ILE A 108 -8.30 13.81 10.05
CA ILE A 108 -8.19 12.37 10.23
C ILE A 108 -8.66 12.00 11.63
N VAL A 109 -9.60 11.07 11.71
CA VAL A 109 -10.23 10.61 12.96
C VAL A 109 -10.11 9.10 13.10
N GLY A 110 -9.91 8.64 14.34
CA GLY A 110 -9.98 7.22 14.69
C GLY A 110 -11.33 6.87 15.30
N GLU A 111 -11.92 5.75 14.88
CA GLU A 111 -13.17 5.24 15.44
C GLU A 111 -12.97 3.94 16.25
N GLY A 112 -13.93 3.65 17.12
CA GLY A 112 -14.01 2.43 17.94
C GLY A 112 -12.71 1.99 18.61
N GLY A 113 -11.99 2.96 19.18
CA GLY A 113 -10.79 2.72 19.99
C GLY A 113 -9.46 2.83 19.25
N GLU A 114 -9.47 3.13 17.95
CA GLU A 114 -8.26 3.46 17.20
C GLU A 114 -7.75 4.85 17.64
N ILE A 115 -6.52 4.89 18.15
CA ILE A 115 -5.90 6.07 18.74
C ILE A 115 -4.89 6.66 17.75
N ILE A 116 -5.00 7.95 17.45
CA ILE A 116 -4.02 8.66 16.64
C ILE A 116 -3.03 9.41 17.55
N LYS A 117 -1.77 9.02 17.48
CA LYS A 117 -0.60 9.72 18.01
C LYS A 117 -0.11 10.72 16.97
N LYS A 118 0.08 11.97 17.37
CA LYS A 118 0.56 13.06 16.52
C LYS A 118 1.46 13.99 17.31
N ILE A 119 2.08 14.96 16.63
CA ILE A 119 2.73 16.06 17.34
C ILE A 119 1.73 16.73 18.31
N GLY A 120 2.16 17.00 19.53
CA GLY A 120 1.31 17.58 20.58
C GLY A 120 0.49 16.58 21.40
N GLY A 121 0.47 15.28 21.06
CA GLY A 121 -0.14 14.25 21.91
C GLY A 121 -1.00 13.25 21.15
N THR A 122 -2.26 13.10 21.58
CA THR A 122 -3.21 12.11 21.08
C THR A 122 -4.53 12.78 20.70
N GLY A 123 -5.09 12.43 19.56
CA GLY A 123 -6.35 12.98 19.07
C GLY A 123 -6.39 13.07 17.55
N ASN A 124 -7.41 13.73 17.01
CA ASN A 124 -7.57 13.90 15.57
C ASN A 124 -6.35 14.62 14.96
N ALA A 125 -5.85 14.11 13.83
CA ALA A 125 -4.83 14.79 13.07
C ALA A 125 -5.50 15.73 12.07
N ILE A 126 -5.13 17.01 12.07
CA ILE A 126 -5.72 18.01 11.19
C ILE A 126 -4.59 18.58 10.34
N LEU A 127 -4.74 18.53 9.01
CA LEU A 127 -3.77 19.14 8.11
C LEU A 127 -3.83 20.67 8.24
N ILE A 128 -2.67 21.33 8.23
CA ILE A 128 -2.58 22.78 8.55
C ILE A 128 -3.05 23.72 7.43
N GLY A 129 -3.43 23.19 6.26
CA GLY A 129 -3.96 23.98 5.16
C GLY A 129 -3.73 23.36 3.79
N GLN A 130 -3.97 24.16 2.74
CA GLN A 130 -3.75 23.73 1.37
C GLN A 130 -2.27 23.35 1.14
N PHE A 131 -2.07 22.22 0.47
CA PHE A 131 -0.79 21.56 0.21
C PHE A 131 -0.08 20.95 1.41
N ALA A 132 -0.65 21.05 2.61
CA ALA A 132 -0.19 20.26 3.75
C ALA A 132 -0.48 18.77 3.50
N GLY A 133 0.41 17.92 4.00
CA GLY A 133 0.25 16.48 3.93
C GLY A 133 0.78 15.77 5.17
N CYS A 134 0.28 14.57 5.40
CA CYS A 134 0.76 13.69 6.46
C CYS A 134 0.72 12.23 6.03
N SER A 135 1.61 11.43 6.60
CA SER A 135 1.55 9.98 6.55
C SER A 135 0.89 9.46 7.82
N VAL A 136 -0.05 8.53 7.68
CA VAL A 136 -0.74 7.85 8.77
C VAL A 136 -0.34 6.39 8.75
N THR A 137 0.36 5.93 9.79
CA THR A 137 0.94 4.58 9.85
C THR A 137 0.55 3.84 11.11
N LYS A 138 0.11 2.58 11.00
CA LYS A 138 -0.15 1.72 12.16
C LYS A 138 1.16 1.11 12.64
N LEU A 139 1.63 1.50 13.82
CA LEU A 139 2.89 0.98 14.40
C LEU A 139 2.67 -0.04 15.50
N VAL A 140 1.55 0.07 16.21
CA VAL A 140 1.16 -0.83 17.29
C VAL A 140 -0.33 -1.15 17.16
N ALA A 141 -0.79 -2.21 17.83
CA ALA A 141 -2.21 -2.51 17.90
C ALA A 141 -2.98 -1.28 18.40
N ASN A 142 -4.02 -0.90 17.65
CA ASN A 142 -4.90 0.23 17.92
C ASN A 142 -4.23 1.62 18.00
N GLU A 143 -2.95 1.73 17.65
CA GLU A 143 -2.23 3.01 17.66
C GLU A 143 -1.66 3.35 16.28
N TRP A 144 -2.06 4.53 15.81
CA TRP A 144 -1.69 5.12 14.54
C TRP A 144 -0.83 6.34 14.77
N TYR A 145 0.21 6.49 13.97
CA TYR A 145 1.10 7.63 14.03
C TYR A 145 0.84 8.49 12.80
N ALA A 146 0.34 9.69 13.04
CA ALA A 146 0.22 10.73 12.03
C ALA A 146 1.46 11.64 12.09
N THR A 147 2.20 11.73 11.00
CA THR A 147 3.42 12.53 10.89
C THR A 147 3.39 13.39 9.63
N GLY A 148 3.77 14.66 9.76
CA GLY A 148 3.78 15.62 8.65
C GLY A 148 3.33 17.00 9.08
N ASP A 149 2.74 17.74 8.16
CA ASP A 149 2.27 19.12 8.34
C ASP A 149 0.87 19.13 8.98
N ILE A 150 0.83 18.75 10.26
CA ILE A 150 -0.38 18.61 11.07
C ILE A 150 -0.38 19.56 12.27
N SER A 151 -1.57 19.98 12.70
CA SER A 151 -1.71 20.84 13.88
C SER A 151 -1.24 20.14 15.15
N ILE A 152 -0.66 20.92 16.06
CA ILE A 152 -0.34 20.49 17.43
C ILE A 152 -1.62 20.22 18.25
#